data_AF-A0A452YLQ9-F1
#
_entry.id   AF-A0A452YLQ9-F1
#
_cell.length_a   1.000
_cell.length_b   1.000
_cell.length_c   1.000
_cell.angle_alpha   90.00
_cell.angle_beta   90.00
_cell.angle_gamma   90.00
#
_symmetry.space_group_name_H-M   'P 1'
#
loop_
_entity.id
_entity.type
_entity.pdbx_description
1 polymer ?
#
loop_
_entity_poly.entity_id
_entity_poly.type
_entity_poly.pdbx_seq_one_letter_code
_entity_poly.pdbx_strand_id
1 'polypeptide(L)'
;MELMREGAMQTVLSGIISAFAWPATLVAAADFIDSTWSVAIDRSDKVGIMLAEVLLNGLQGSRPVTLIGFSLGARVVFKCLQELALSGNNEGIVERAVLIGAPISVNDELWGPARKMVAGRLVNVYSTKDWILGVTFRASLLTQGLAGIQAVQVPGVENVDVSELVVGHSSYLGLMQQILEQLELNTYYPVFSPSTPRSSTPRSK
;
A
#
# COMPACT_ATOMS: atom_id res chain seq x y z
N MET A 1 22.97 0.24 -52.22
CA MET A 1 21.50 0.06 -52.37
C MET A 1 20.92 -0.83 -51.28
N GLU A 2 21.59 -1.90 -50.83
CA GLU A 2 21.09 -2.76 -49.74
C GLU A 2 21.02 -2.06 -48.36
N LEU A 3 22.08 -1.34 -47.95
CA LEU A 3 22.11 -0.57 -46.68
C LEU A 3 20.97 0.46 -46.54
N MET A 4 20.55 1.11 -47.63
CA MET A 4 19.44 2.06 -47.62
C MET A 4 18.08 1.36 -47.48
N ARG A 5 17.96 0.16 -48.04
CA ARG A 5 16.74 -0.68 -47.96
C ARG A 5 16.57 -1.26 -46.56
N GLU A 6 17.67 -1.68 -45.93
CA GLU A 6 17.69 -2.16 -44.54
C GLU A 6 17.31 -1.05 -43.55
N GLY A 7 17.87 0.16 -43.69
CA GLY A 7 17.52 1.29 -42.82
C GLY A 7 16.06 1.75 -42.94
N ALA A 8 15.50 1.74 -44.15
CA ALA A 8 14.09 2.02 -44.38
C ALA A 8 13.17 0.95 -43.77
N MET A 9 13.54 -0.34 -43.91
CA MET A 9 12.81 -1.45 -43.27
C MET A 9 12.82 -1.35 -41.75
N GLN A 10 13.97 -1.00 -41.13
CA GLN A 10 14.05 -0.84 -39.68
C GLN A 10 13.19 0.33 -39.17
N THR A 11 13.10 1.43 -39.94
CA THR A 11 12.28 2.59 -39.58
C THR A 11 10.79 2.30 -39.69
N VAL A 12 10.37 1.62 -40.77
CA VAL A 12 8.97 1.20 -40.96
C VAL A 12 8.56 0.17 -39.90
N LEU A 13 9.43 -0.81 -39.61
CA LEU A 13 9.18 -1.81 -38.57
C LEU A 13 9.09 -1.15 -37.18
N SER A 14 9.99 -0.22 -36.87
CA SER A 14 9.94 0.55 -35.61
C SER A 14 8.68 1.40 -35.50
N GLY A 15 8.25 2.01 -36.61
CA GLY A 15 6.99 2.75 -36.70
C GLY A 15 5.78 1.86 -36.38
N ILE A 16 5.72 0.67 -36.98
CA ILE A 16 4.65 -0.31 -36.73
C ILE A 16 4.68 -0.81 -35.28
N ILE A 17 5.85 -1.19 -34.76
CA ILE A 17 6.00 -1.65 -33.36
C ILE A 17 5.58 -0.53 -32.39
N SER A 18 5.99 0.72 -32.62
CA SER A 18 5.60 1.85 -31.77
C SER A 18 4.10 2.16 -31.83
N ALA A 19 3.46 2.00 -33.00
CA ALA A 19 2.03 2.20 -33.17
C ALA A 19 1.20 1.14 -32.43
N PHE A 20 1.71 -0.09 -32.29
CA PHE A 20 1.08 -1.18 -31.53
C PHE A 20 1.57 -1.30 -30.08
N ALA A 21 2.63 -0.57 -29.70
CA ALA A 21 3.11 -0.57 -28.32
C ALA A 21 2.05 0.04 -27.39
N TRP A 22 1.49 1.20 -27.73
CA TRP A 22 0.51 1.87 -26.87
C TRP A 22 -0.80 1.07 -26.67
N PRO A 23 -1.45 0.48 -27.71
CA PRO A 23 -2.64 -0.32 -27.51
C PRO A 23 -2.32 -1.62 -26.77
N ALA A 24 -1.20 -2.29 -27.09
CA ALA A 24 -0.82 -3.53 -26.42
C ALA A 24 -0.53 -3.31 -24.93
N THR A 25 0.13 -2.20 -24.57
CA THR A 25 0.35 -1.86 -23.16
C THR A 25 -0.96 -1.57 -22.41
N LEU A 26 -1.94 -0.93 -23.06
CA LEU A 26 -3.26 -0.72 -22.46
C LEU A 26 -4.04 -2.02 -22.27
N VAL A 27 -4.04 -2.91 -23.28
CA VAL A 27 -4.70 -4.22 -23.17
C VAL A 27 -4.05 -5.06 -22.07
N ALA A 28 -2.71 -5.14 -22.04
CA ALA A 28 -2.00 -5.87 -21.00
C ALA A 28 -2.25 -5.30 -19.59
N ALA A 29 -2.32 -3.97 -19.46
CA ALA A 29 -2.69 -3.32 -18.20
C ALA A 29 -4.13 -3.65 -17.80
N ALA A 30 -5.09 -3.60 -18.74
CA ALA A 30 -6.49 -3.94 -18.49
C ALA A 30 -6.65 -5.42 -18.07
N ASP A 31 -6.03 -6.35 -18.78
CA ASP A 31 -6.08 -7.80 -18.46
C ASP A 31 -5.50 -8.10 -17.06
N PHE A 32 -4.42 -7.40 -16.68
CA PHE A 32 -3.82 -7.51 -15.35
C PHE A 32 -4.78 -7.02 -14.25
N ILE A 33 -5.45 -5.89 -14.49
CA ILE A 33 -6.40 -5.27 -13.57
C ILE A 33 -7.64 -6.16 -13.39
N ASP A 34 -8.24 -6.65 -14.47
CA ASP A 34 -9.52 -7.35 -14.41
C ASP A 34 -9.40 -8.75 -13.80
N SER A 35 -8.32 -9.49 -14.07
CA SER A 35 -8.21 -10.90 -13.66
C SER A 35 -7.27 -11.16 -12.49
N THR A 36 -6.02 -10.69 -12.56
CA THR A 36 -4.98 -11.08 -11.59
C THR A 36 -5.07 -10.24 -10.32
N TRP A 37 -5.25 -8.93 -10.46
CA TRP A 37 -5.41 -8.02 -9.34
C TRP A 37 -6.67 -8.34 -8.52
N SER A 38 -7.82 -8.52 -9.18
CA SER A 38 -9.07 -8.93 -8.53
C SER A 38 -8.93 -10.24 -7.73
N VAL A 39 -8.26 -11.24 -8.30
CA VAL A 39 -7.97 -12.50 -7.59
C VAL A 39 -7.05 -12.28 -6.40
N ALA A 40 -6.04 -11.41 -6.53
CA ALA A 40 -5.12 -11.12 -5.44
C ALA A 40 -5.82 -10.36 -4.30
N ILE A 41 -6.75 -9.46 -4.62
CA ILE A 41 -7.63 -8.78 -3.67
C ILE A 41 -8.52 -9.79 -2.92
N ASP A 42 -9.24 -10.67 -3.63
CA ASP A 42 -10.09 -11.70 -3.02
C ASP A 42 -9.29 -12.64 -2.10
N ARG A 43 -8.10 -13.07 -2.54
CA ARG A 43 -7.21 -13.89 -1.70
C ARG A 43 -6.73 -13.15 -0.47
N SER A 44 -6.41 -11.86 -0.59
CA SER A 44 -5.99 -11.03 0.55
C SER A 44 -7.11 -10.92 1.58
N ASP A 45 -8.36 -10.79 1.13
CA ASP A 45 -9.50 -10.72 2.03
C ASP A 45 -9.70 -12.04 2.78
N LYS A 46 -9.61 -13.17 2.09
CA LYS A 46 -9.66 -14.52 2.70
C LYS A 46 -8.55 -14.75 3.72
N VAL A 47 -7.32 -14.32 3.42
CA VAL A 47 -6.20 -14.42 4.36
C VAL A 47 -6.40 -13.51 5.56
N GLY A 48 -6.99 -12.32 5.39
CA GLY A 48 -7.35 -11.44 6.51
C GLY A 48 -8.34 -12.10 7.47
N ILE A 49 -9.35 -12.80 6.94
CA ILE A 49 -10.30 -13.57 7.75
C ILE A 49 -9.58 -14.68 8.52
N MET A 50 -8.75 -15.49 7.85
CA MET A 50 -7.99 -16.56 8.50
C MET A 50 -7.02 -16.02 9.57
N LEU A 51 -6.40 -14.87 9.34
CA LEU A 51 -5.54 -14.21 10.32
C LEU A 51 -6.33 -13.79 11.56
N ALA A 52 -7.54 -13.25 11.39
CA ALA A 52 -8.42 -12.93 12.50
C ALA A 52 -8.79 -14.19 13.30
N GLU A 53 -9.15 -15.28 12.64
CA GLU A 53 -9.44 -16.56 13.30
C GLU A 53 -8.25 -17.07 14.13
N VAL A 54 -7.03 -16.98 13.60
CA VAL A 54 -5.80 -17.35 14.32
C VAL A 54 -5.64 -16.51 15.59
N LEU A 55 -5.88 -15.20 15.50
CA LEU A 55 -5.77 -14.28 16.63
C LEU A 55 -6.86 -14.52 17.69
N LEU A 56 -8.09 -14.80 17.27
CA LEU A 56 -9.21 -15.14 18.15
C LEU A 56 -9.00 -16.46 18.88
N ASN A 57 -8.39 -17.44 18.22
CA ASN A 57 -8.01 -18.71 18.83
C ASN A 57 -6.84 -18.60 19.80
N GLY A 58 -6.24 -17.41 19.95
CA GLY A 58 -5.19 -17.15 20.93
C GLY A 58 -3.90 -17.93 20.67
N LEU A 59 -3.59 -18.29 19.42
CA LEU A 59 -2.37 -19.03 19.08
C LEU A 59 -1.09 -18.25 19.43
N GLN A 60 -1.17 -16.92 19.51
CA GLN A 60 -0.13 -16.01 19.97
C GLN A 60 0.03 -15.97 21.51
N GLY A 61 -0.87 -16.62 22.25
CA GLY A 61 -1.01 -16.49 23.71
C GLY A 61 -1.50 -15.09 24.10
N SER A 62 -1.07 -14.61 25.28
CA SER A 62 -1.43 -13.28 25.79
C SER A 62 -0.49 -12.16 25.33
N ARG A 63 0.31 -12.39 24.27
CA ARG A 63 1.26 -11.38 23.78
C ARG A 63 0.54 -10.37 22.88
N PRO A 64 0.79 -9.06 23.06
CA PRO A 64 0.28 -8.05 22.15
C PRO A 64 0.84 -8.25 20.74
N VAL A 65 0.00 -8.05 19.72
CA VAL A 65 0.38 -8.23 18.32
C VAL A 65 0.58 -6.90 17.61
N THR A 66 1.69 -6.78 16.89
CA THR A 66 1.92 -5.69 15.94
C THR A 66 1.78 -6.23 14.52
N LEU A 67 0.87 -5.64 13.74
CA LEU A 67 0.61 -6.01 12.36
C LEU A 67 1.18 -4.94 11.42
N ILE A 68 2.01 -5.34 10.47
CA ILE A 68 2.57 -4.45 9.45
C ILE A 68 2.29 -5.08 8.09
N GLY A 69 1.58 -4.35 7.25
CA GLY A 69 1.22 -4.80 5.91
C GLY A 69 1.62 -3.79 4.86
N PHE A 70 2.22 -4.27 3.78
CA PHE A 70 2.52 -3.50 2.58
C PHE A 70 1.64 -3.96 1.42
N SER A 71 1.09 -3.03 0.64
CA SER A 71 0.27 -3.33 -0.54
C SER A 71 -0.91 -4.24 -0.19
N LEU A 72 -1.08 -5.36 -0.89
CA LEU A 72 -2.07 -6.40 -0.57
C LEU A 72 -1.93 -6.95 0.85
N GLY A 73 -0.72 -6.98 1.43
CA GLY A 73 -0.52 -7.32 2.84
C GLY A 73 -1.15 -6.30 3.79
N ALA A 74 -1.20 -5.02 3.41
CA ALA A 74 -1.95 -4.01 4.17
C ALA A 74 -3.45 -4.32 4.15
N ARG A 75 -3.96 -4.78 3.00
CA ARG A 75 -5.36 -5.22 2.87
C ARG A 75 -5.65 -6.44 3.75
N VAL A 76 -4.75 -7.42 3.81
CA VAL A 76 -4.85 -8.56 4.75
C VAL A 76 -4.98 -8.07 6.20
N VAL A 77 -4.09 -7.17 6.64
CA VAL A 77 -4.11 -6.61 8.01
C VAL A 77 -5.43 -5.89 8.27
N PHE A 78 -5.87 -5.05 7.35
CA PHE A 78 -7.10 -4.30 7.54
C PHE A 78 -8.34 -5.20 7.57
N LYS A 79 -8.43 -6.19 6.67
CA LYS A 79 -9.52 -7.17 6.67
C LYS A 79 -9.52 -7.98 7.97
N CYS A 80 -8.36 -8.36 8.49
CA CYS A 80 -8.25 -8.97 9.82
C CYS A 80 -8.85 -8.08 10.91
N LEU A 81 -8.53 -6.78 10.94
CA LEU A 81 -9.11 -5.85 11.91
C LEU A 81 -10.64 -5.71 11.77
N GLN A 82 -11.17 -5.75 10.54
CA GLN A 82 -12.62 -5.74 10.31
C GLN A 82 -13.28 -6.98 10.90
N GLU A 83 -12.73 -8.17 10.65
CA GLU A 83 -13.30 -9.42 11.18
C GLU A 83 -13.21 -9.51 12.71
N LEU A 84 -12.13 -9.00 13.31
CA LEU A 84 -12.02 -8.86 14.77
C LEU A 84 -13.12 -7.95 15.33
N ALA A 85 -13.40 -6.84 14.65
CA ALA A 85 -14.44 -5.88 15.03
C ALA A 85 -15.85 -6.47 14.92
N LEU A 86 -16.10 -7.28 13.89
CA LEU A 86 -17.39 -7.96 13.68
C LEU A 86 -17.62 -9.08 14.70
N SER A 87 -16.56 -9.73 15.15
CA SER A 87 -16.62 -10.84 16.11
C SER A 87 -16.90 -10.39 17.56
N GLY A 88 -16.70 -9.09 17.88
CA GLY A 88 -17.05 -8.45 19.16
C GLY A 88 -16.17 -8.82 20.37
N ASN A 89 -15.98 -7.88 21.32
CA ASN A 89 -15.19 -8.06 22.55
C ASN A 89 -13.71 -8.50 22.36
N ASN A 90 -13.12 -8.19 21.21
CA ASN A 90 -11.72 -8.56 20.86
C ASN A 90 -10.77 -7.36 20.86
N GLU A 91 -11.17 -6.28 21.53
CA GLU A 91 -10.33 -5.09 21.71
C GLU A 91 -9.06 -5.46 22.48
N GLY A 92 -7.91 -4.95 22.02
CA GLY A 92 -6.64 -5.12 22.74
C GLY A 92 -5.78 -6.32 22.32
N ILE A 93 -6.24 -7.18 21.40
CA ILE A 93 -5.38 -8.23 20.82
C ILE A 93 -4.27 -7.59 19.95
N VAL A 94 -4.67 -6.64 19.11
CA VAL A 94 -3.74 -5.90 18.25
C VAL A 94 -3.32 -4.62 18.97
N GLU A 95 -2.03 -4.51 19.29
CA GLU A 95 -1.47 -3.32 19.89
C GLU A 95 -1.25 -2.24 18.83
N ARG A 96 -0.69 -2.60 17.68
CA ARG A 96 -0.29 -1.65 16.63
C ARG A 96 -0.59 -2.22 15.26
N ALA A 97 -0.98 -1.35 14.33
CA ALA A 97 -1.20 -1.71 12.95
C ALA A 97 -0.63 -0.65 12.01
N VAL A 98 0.13 -1.07 11.00
CA VAL A 98 0.71 -0.19 9.99
C VAL A 98 0.31 -0.69 8.61
N LEU A 99 -0.34 0.19 7.86
CA LEU A 99 -0.83 -0.04 6.51
C LEU A 99 -0.01 0.80 5.55
N ILE A 100 0.77 0.19 4.66
CA ILE A 100 1.69 0.88 3.77
C ILE A 100 1.25 0.69 2.33
N GLY A 101 0.98 1.78 1.61
CA GLY A 101 0.55 1.73 0.21
C GLY A 101 -0.71 0.88 0.03
N ALA A 102 -1.70 1.06 0.90
CA ALA A 102 -2.81 0.14 1.05
C ALA A 102 -3.90 0.28 -0.05
N PRO A 103 -4.25 -0.79 -0.79
CA PRO A 103 -5.35 -0.82 -1.74
C PRO A 103 -6.70 -1.05 -1.03
N ILE A 104 -7.06 -0.11 -0.15
CA ILE A 104 -8.28 -0.12 0.66
C ILE A 104 -9.07 1.15 0.38
N SER A 105 -10.38 1.03 0.11
CA SER A 105 -11.24 2.19 -0.11
C SER A 105 -11.32 3.04 1.17
N VAL A 106 -11.29 4.37 1.03
CA VAL A 106 -11.38 5.26 2.20
C VAL A 106 -12.82 5.45 2.71
N ASN A 107 -13.82 5.29 1.85
CA ASN A 107 -15.21 5.70 2.14
C ASN A 107 -16.15 4.52 2.42
N ASP A 108 -15.90 3.36 1.84
CA ASP A 108 -16.84 2.22 1.87
C ASP A 108 -16.39 1.11 2.83
N GLU A 109 -15.40 1.41 3.67
CA GLU A 109 -14.73 0.44 4.51
C GLU A 109 -14.93 0.75 5.98
N LEU A 110 -14.96 -0.30 6.81
CA LEU A 110 -15.18 -0.21 8.26
C LEU A 110 -13.97 0.34 9.04
N TRP A 111 -13.42 1.48 8.63
CA TRP A 111 -12.26 2.13 9.26
C TRP A 111 -12.48 2.46 10.74
N GLY A 112 -13.67 2.96 11.11
CA GLY A 112 -14.00 3.26 12.50
C GLY A 112 -13.98 2.01 13.39
N PRO A 113 -14.73 0.95 13.05
CA PRO A 113 -14.65 -0.34 13.75
C PRO A 113 -13.24 -0.94 13.77
N ALA A 114 -12.53 -0.94 12.63
CA ALA A 114 -11.16 -1.45 12.55
C ALA A 114 -10.20 -0.66 13.47
N ARG A 115 -10.38 0.66 13.56
CA ARG A 115 -9.59 1.51 14.47
C ARG A 115 -9.78 1.10 15.92
N LYS A 116 -11.01 0.77 16.35
CA LYS A 116 -11.28 0.35 17.74
C LYS A 116 -10.56 -0.94 18.14
N MET A 117 -10.25 -1.81 17.17
CA MET A 117 -9.55 -3.07 17.44
C MET A 117 -8.06 -2.89 17.75
N VAL A 118 -7.49 -1.74 17.43
CA VAL A 118 -6.08 -1.42 17.67
C VAL A 118 -5.95 -0.63 18.97
N ALA A 119 -5.30 -1.18 20.00
CA ALA A 119 -5.16 -0.47 21.28
C ALA A 119 -4.29 0.79 21.18
N GLY A 120 -3.23 0.72 20.37
CA GLY A 120 -2.27 1.79 20.15
C GLY A 120 -2.47 2.49 18.81
N ARG A 121 -1.39 2.60 18.03
CA ARG A 121 -1.35 3.36 16.77
C ARG A 121 -1.82 2.51 15.60
N LEU A 122 -2.82 3.02 14.86
CA LEU A 122 -3.18 2.57 13.52
C LEU A 122 -2.66 3.60 12.52
N VAL A 123 -1.60 3.24 11.80
CA VAL A 123 -0.88 4.14 10.90
C VAL A 123 -1.20 3.80 9.45
N ASN A 124 -1.64 4.79 8.67
CA ASN A 124 -1.77 4.74 7.22
C ASN A 124 -0.59 5.49 6.59
N VAL A 125 0.33 4.76 5.97
CA VAL A 125 1.46 5.29 5.20
C VAL A 125 1.07 5.33 3.73
N TYR A 126 1.07 6.52 3.14
CA TYR A 126 0.58 6.74 1.78
C TYR A 126 1.55 7.59 0.96
N SER A 127 1.46 7.46 -0.37
CA SER A 127 2.16 8.33 -1.32
C SER A 127 1.20 8.74 -2.41
N THR A 128 1.03 10.05 -2.58
CA THR A 128 0.25 10.64 -3.68
C THR A 128 0.88 10.37 -5.05
N LYS A 129 2.15 9.95 -5.08
CA LYS A 129 2.93 9.62 -6.29
C LYS A 129 2.90 8.12 -6.61
N ASP A 130 2.14 7.32 -5.88
CA ASP A 130 2.01 5.89 -6.15
C ASP A 130 1.17 5.63 -7.43
N TRP A 131 1.90 5.45 -8.54
CA TRP A 131 1.31 5.27 -9.86
C TRP A 131 0.55 3.95 -10.04
N ILE A 132 0.89 2.87 -9.33
CA ILE A 132 0.19 1.58 -9.51
C ILE A 132 -1.23 1.69 -8.97
N LEU A 133 -1.37 2.24 -7.76
CA LEU A 133 -2.69 2.52 -7.18
C LEU A 133 -3.42 3.61 -7.96
N GLY A 134 -2.68 4.63 -8.44
CA GLY A 134 -3.22 5.69 -9.27
C GLY A 134 -3.80 5.20 -10.61
N VAL A 135 -3.18 4.24 -11.29
CA VAL A 135 -3.62 3.74 -12.62
C VAL A 135 -4.65 2.62 -12.49
N THR A 136 -4.38 1.60 -11.66
CA THR A 136 -5.26 0.43 -11.50
C THR A 136 -6.63 0.81 -10.96
N PHE A 137 -6.69 1.80 -10.06
CA PHE A 137 -7.95 2.18 -9.42
C PHE A 137 -8.67 3.34 -10.12
N ARG A 138 -7.95 4.26 -10.80
CA ARG A 138 -8.61 5.24 -11.69
C ARG A 138 -9.22 4.59 -12.92
N ALA A 139 -8.59 3.55 -13.46
CA ALA A 139 -9.16 2.76 -14.56
C ALA A 139 -10.46 2.05 -14.14
N SER A 140 -10.59 1.68 -12.85
CA SER A 140 -11.80 1.07 -12.31
C SER A 140 -12.99 2.04 -12.17
N LEU A 141 -12.78 3.38 -12.25
CA LEU A 141 -13.80 4.46 -12.17
C LEU A 141 -14.78 4.41 -10.96
N LEU A 142 -14.72 3.39 -10.12
CA LEU A 142 -15.76 3.05 -9.13
C LEU A 142 -15.41 3.47 -7.71
N THR A 143 -14.23 4.04 -7.48
CA THR A 143 -13.65 4.12 -6.15
C THR A 143 -13.30 5.54 -5.77
N GLN A 144 -13.86 6.00 -4.65
CA GLN A 144 -13.78 7.37 -4.15
C GLN A 144 -12.43 7.69 -3.44
N GLY A 145 -11.35 6.98 -3.80
CA GLY A 145 -10.01 7.13 -3.22
C GLY A 145 -9.50 5.89 -2.49
N LEU A 146 -8.16 5.78 -2.37
CA LEU A 146 -7.46 4.66 -1.73
C LEU A 146 -6.59 5.12 -0.58
N ALA A 147 -6.60 4.42 0.54
CA ALA A 147 -5.77 4.74 1.70
C ALA A 147 -4.27 4.81 1.37
N GLY A 148 -3.79 4.05 0.38
CA GLY A 148 -2.39 4.08 -0.08
C GLY A 148 -1.96 5.32 -0.85
N ILE A 149 -2.88 6.19 -1.29
CA ILE A 149 -2.59 7.41 -2.07
C ILE A 149 -3.13 8.70 -1.44
N GLN A 150 -3.88 8.60 -0.35
CA GLN A 150 -4.43 9.75 0.36
C GLN A 150 -4.64 9.44 1.84
N ALA A 151 -4.78 10.50 2.64
CA ALA A 151 -5.09 10.38 4.05
C ALA A 151 -6.53 9.83 4.29
N VAL A 152 -6.66 8.98 5.31
CA VAL A 152 -7.94 8.47 5.84
C VAL A 152 -8.45 9.40 6.93
N GLN A 153 -9.62 10.01 6.72
CA GLN A 153 -10.20 11.01 7.63
C GLN A 153 -11.04 10.36 8.75
N VAL A 154 -10.42 9.45 9.51
CA VAL A 154 -11.06 8.77 10.65
C VAL A 154 -10.30 9.09 11.94
N PRO A 155 -10.98 9.57 12.99
CA PRO A 155 -10.34 9.88 14.27
C PRO A 155 -9.53 8.69 14.81
N GLY A 156 -8.29 8.96 15.20
CA GLY A 156 -7.36 7.96 15.71
C GLY A 156 -6.55 7.22 14.63
N VAL A 157 -6.86 7.36 13.34
CA VAL A 157 -5.98 6.88 12.27
C VAL A 157 -4.88 7.93 12.04
N GLU A 158 -3.63 7.52 12.21
CA GLU A 158 -2.46 8.35 11.97
C GLU A 158 -2.09 8.28 10.48
N ASN A 159 -2.02 9.42 9.80
CA ASN A 159 -1.69 9.46 8.38
C ASN A 159 -0.26 9.98 8.19
N VAL A 160 0.55 9.21 7.47
CA VAL A 160 1.96 9.51 7.19
C VAL A 160 2.17 9.59 5.69
N ASP A 161 2.47 10.79 5.20
CA ASP A 161 2.76 11.05 3.80
C ASP A 161 4.25 10.82 3.51
N VAL A 162 4.56 9.85 2.66
CA VAL A 162 5.92 9.54 2.20
C VAL A 162 6.14 9.92 0.73
N SER A 163 5.31 10.78 0.16
CA SER A 163 5.39 11.21 -1.25
C SER A 163 6.75 11.82 -1.63
N GLU A 164 7.48 12.40 -0.68
CA GLU A 164 8.83 12.94 -0.91
C GLU A 164 9.92 11.86 -1.00
N LEU A 165 9.68 10.69 -0.41
CA LEU A 165 10.61 9.56 -0.42
C LEU A 165 10.24 8.55 -1.51
N VAL A 166 8.95 8.29 -1.70
CA VAL A 166 8.42 7.21 -2.54
C VAL A 166 7.88 7.79 -3.84
N VAL A 167 8.60 7.52 -4.93
CA VAL A 167 8.27 7.97 -6.30
C VAL A 167 7.41 6.94 -7.05
N GLY A 168 7.11 5.79 -6.45
CA GLY A 168 6.19 4.78 -6.97
C GLY A 168 6.06 3.55 -6.06
N HIS A 169 5.06 2.67 -6.32
CA HIS A 169 4.73 1.55 -5.44
C HIS A 169 5.91 0.61 -5.12
N SER A 170 6.77 0.32 -6.10
CA SER A 170 7.93 -0.55 -5.90
C SER A 170 9.01 0.09 -5.04
N SER A 171 9.08 1.42 -4.97
CA SER A 171 10.06 2.14 -4.15
C SER A 171 9.86 1.91 -2.66
N TYR A 172 8.65 1.56 -2.21
CA TYR A 172 8.40 1.15 -0.83
C TYR A 172 9.29 -0.01 -0.39
N LEU A 173 9.58 -0.98 -1.27
CA LEU A 173 10.38 -2.15 -0.91
C LEU A 173 11.82 -1.79 -0.52
N GLY A 174 12.44 -0.86 -1.26
CA GLY A 174 13.80 -0.38 -0.96
C GLY A 174 13.85 0.59 0.21
N LEU A 175 12.75 1.27 0.51
CA LEU A 175 12.66 2.29 1.57
C LEU A 175 11.98 1.77 2.85
N MET A 176 11.54 0.51 2.87
CA MET A 176 10.74 -0.06 3.95
C MET A 176 11.42 0.10 5.31
N GLN A 177 12.71 -0.23 5.39
CA GLN A 177 13.48 -0.07 6.63
C GLN A 177 13.48 1.40 7.10
N GLN A 178 13.79 2.33 6.19
CA GLN A 178 13.81 3.76 6.50
C GLN A 178 12.44 4.27 6.97
N ILE A 179 11.36 3.85 6.29
CA ILE A 179 9.99 4.21 6.65
C ILE A 179 9.68 3.71 8.05
N LEU A 180 9.93 2.43 8.34
CA LEU A 180 9.63 1.82 9.65
C LEU A 180 10.47 2.43 10.78
N GLU A 181 11.74 2.76 10.53
CA GLU A 181 12.60 3.46 11.50
C GLU A 181 12.04 4.87 11.80
N GLN A 182 11.60 5.62 10.78
CA GLN A 182 11.02 6.96 10.94
C GLN A 182 9.65 6.96 11.62
N LEU A 183 8.89 5.86 11.54
CA LEU A 183 7.60 5.74 12.25
C LEU A 183 7.78 5.64 13.77
N GLU A 184 8.96 5.24 14.24
CA GLU A 184 9.28 4.99 15.64
C GLU A 184 8.16 4.24 16.36
N LEU A 185 7.85 3.03 15.88
CA LEU A 185 6.66 2.30 16.34
C LEU A 185 6.67 1.95 17.83
N ASN A 186 7.82 2.00 18.50
CA ASN A 186 7.91 1.80 19.96
C ASN A 186 7.33 3.00 20.75
N THR A 187 7.21 4.16 20.12
CA THR A 187 6.70 5.38 20.74
C THR A 187 5.18 5.37 20.75
N TYR A 188 4.56 5.85 21.83
CA TYR A 188 3.10 5.84 22.00
C TYR A 188 2.39 6.96 21.22
N TYR A 189 3.13 8.00 20.83
CA TYR A 189 2.63 9.15 20.07
C TYR A 189 3.23 9.19 18.65
N PRO A 190 2.59 9.86 17.69
CA PRO A 190 3.13 10.08 16.34
C PRO A 190 4.45 10.88 16.40
N VAL A 191 5.50 10.39 15.74
CA VAL A 191 6.82 11.07 15.69
C VAL A 191 7.25 11.42 14.27
N PHE A 192 6.52 10.97 13.24
CA PHE A 192 7.00 11.07 11.86
C PHE A 192 7.35 12.51 11.47
N SER A 193 8.64 12.76 11.32
CA SER A 193 9.21 14.06 10.96
C SER A 193 9.73 13.95 9.52
N PRO A 194 9.21 14.72 8.55
CA PRO A 194 9.78 14.73 7.20
C PRO A 194 11.25 15.16 7.32
N SER A 195 12.17 14.22 7.05
CA SER A 195 13.59 14.45 7.24
C SER A 195 14.05 15.61 6.37
N THR A 196 14.45 16.72 6.98
CA THR A 196 15.39 17.66 6.37
C THR A 196 16.69 16.87 6.10
N PRO A 197 17.37 17.04 4.96
CA PRO A 197 18.60 16.32 4.68
C PRO A 197 19.59 16.58 5.82
N ARG A 198 20.21 15.53 6.37
CA ARG A 198 21.31 15.70 7.33
C ARG A 198 22.40 16.49 6.61
N SER A 199 22.55 17.77 6.94
CA SER A 199 23.67 18.58 6.47
C SER A 199 24.95 17.96 7.01
N SER A 200 25.76 17.40 6.12
CA SER A 200 27.13 17.01 6.41
C SER A 200 27.94 18.28 6.64
N THR A 201 27.98 18.77 7.87
CA THR A 201 29.00 19.74 8.27
C THR A 201 30.38 19.08 8.11
N PRO A 202 31.31 19.66 7.33
CA PRO A 202 32.68 19.15 7.27
C PRO A 202 33.35 19.45 8.61
N ARG A 203 33.97 18.44 9.22
CA ARG A 203 34.94 18.64 10.29
C ARG A 203 36.09 19.46 9.72
N SER A 204 36.23 20.69 10.16
CA SER A 204 37.49 21.43 10.02
C SER A 204 38.59 20.68 10.78
N LYS A 205 39.73 20.52 10.11
CA LYS A 205 41.02 20.21 10.73
C LYS A 205 41.58 21.48 11.37
#